data_AF-A0A132AC52-F1
#
_entry.id   AF-A0A132AC52-F1
#
_cell.length_a   1.000
_cell.length_b   1.000
_cell.length_c   1.000
_cell.angle_alpha   90.00
_cell.angle_beta   90.00
_cell.angle_gamma   90.00
#
_symmetry.space_group_name_H-M   'P 1'
#
loop_
_entity.id
_entity.type
_entity.pdbx_description
1 polymer ?
#
loop_
_entity_poly.entity_id
_entity_poly.type
_entity_poly.pdbx_seq_one_letter_code
_entity_poly.pdbx_strand_id
1 'polypeptide(L)'
;MKRSTAFYFAEKATQNFLKQNNLSHVIRAHEVIDEGFKFNHRGMVLTVFSCSKYCGGPNKAAAIMIEEYDRKGFIKIISLET
;
A
#
# COMPACT_ATOMS: atom_id res chain seq x y z
N MET A 1 -13.31 4.49 7.11
CA MET A 1 -14.69 3.97 7.29
C MET A 1 -14.63 2.45 7.28
N LYS A 2 -15.29 1.77 8.21
CA LYS A 2 -15.37 0.31 8.16
C LYS A 2 -16.40 -0.12 7.11
N ARG A 3 -16.03 -1.07 6.24
CA ARG A 3 -16.96 -1.65 5.25
C ARG A 3 -17.67 -2.84 5.90
N SER A 4 -18.91 -3.10 5.47
CA SER A 4 -19.72 -4.25 5.91
C SER A 4 -19.39 -5.55 5.15
N THR A 5 -18.43 -5.49 4.24
CA THR A 5 -18.00 -6.61 3.40
C THR A 5 -16.50 -6.89 3.62
N ALA A 6 -16.14 -8.17 3.54
CA ALA A 6 -14.80 -8.70 3.84
C ALA A 6 -14.36 -8.55 5.32
N PHE A 7 -13.11 -8.94 5.59
CA PHE A 7 -12.53 -8.97 6.93
C PHE A 7 -11.34 -8.03 7.04
N TYR A 8 -11.13 -7.48 8.24
CA TYR A 8 -9.86 -6.92 8.63
C TYR A 8 -8.89 -8.04 8.99
N PHE A 9 -7.64 -7.88 8.61
CA PHE A 9 -6.58 -8.81 8.95
C PHE A 9 -5.53 -8.09 9.80
N ALA A 10 -5.09 -8.74 10.88
CA ALA A 10 -4.04 -8.23 11.73
C ALA A 10 -2.66 -8.54 11.15
N GLU A 11 -1.61 -7.90 11.68
CA GLU A 11 -0.22 -8.09 11.27
C GLU A 11 0.18 -9.57 11.18
N LYS A 12 -0.25 -10.40 12.14
CA LYS A 12 0.03 -11.85 12.16
C LYS A 12 -0.45 -12.57 10.89
N ALA A 13 -1.61 -12.19 10.35
CA ALA A 13 -2.13 -12.78 9.13
C ALA A 13 -1.25 -12.41 7.92
N THR A 14 -0.76 -11.18 7.85
CA THR A 14 0.21 -10.74 6.84
C THR A 14 1.51 -11.53 6.94
N GLN A 15 2.09 -11.65 8.14
CA GLN A 15 3.33 -12.41 8.33
C GLN A 15 3.19 -13.85 7.87
N ASN A 16 2.10 -14.52 8.26
CA ASN A 16 1.83 -15.90 7.87
C ASN A 16 1.66 -16.03 6.35
N PHE A 17 0.86 -15.14 5.74
CA PHE A 17 0.62 -15.15 4.30
C PHE A 17 1.92 -14.96 3.51
N LEU A 18 2.73 -13.97 3.87
CA LEU A 18 4.00 -13.69 3.19
C LEU A 18 4.97 -14.86 3.33
N LYS A 19 5.13 -15.39 4.55
CA LYS A 19 6.02 -16.53 4.83
C LYS A 19 5.62 -17.78 4.06
N GLN A 20 4.32 -18.11 4.02
CA GLN A 20 3.82 -19.30 3.34
C GLN A 20 4.00 -19.24 1.82
N ASN A 21 3.98 -18.03 1.25
CA ASN A 21 4.05 -17.82 -0.20
C ASN A 21 5.43 -17.34 -0.68
N ASN A 22 6.43 -17.28 0.20
CA ASN A 22 7.77 -16.75 -0.09
C ASN A 22 7.72 -15.34 -0.71
N LEU A 23 6.88 -14.46 -0.15
CA LEU A 23 6.69 -13.08 -0.59
C LEU A 23 7.27 -12.10 0.44
N SER A 24 7.59 -10.89 -0.01
CA SER A 24 8.15 -9.83 0.85
C SER A 24 7.10 -8.82 1.33
N HIS A 25 6.14 -8.45 0.48
CA HIS A 25 5.19 -7.37 0.74
C HIS A 25 3.82 -7.67 0.11
N VAL A 26 2.78 -7.04 0.66
CA VAL A 26 1.48 -6.85 0.01
C VAL A 26 1.37 -5.39 -0.41
N ILE A 27 1.18 -5.13 -1.71
CA ILE A 27 0.89 -3.79 -2.23
C ILE A 27 -0.58 -3.74 -2.63
N ARG A 28 -1.32 -2.73 -2.16
CA ARG A 28 -2.79 -2.66 -2.28
C ARG A 28 -3.31 -1.21 -2.34
N ALA A 29 -4.58 -1.01 -2.73
CA ALA A 29 -5.20 0.31 -2.87
C ALA A 29 -6.36 0.59 -1.89
N HIS A 30 -7.62 0.66 -2.36
CA HIS A 30 -8.92 0.72 -1.64
C HIS A 30 -9.16 1.80 -0.56
N GLU A 31 -8.18 2.16 0.27
CA GLU A 31 -8.32 3.15 1.33
C GLU A 31 -7.68 4.47 0.90
N VAL A 32 -8.41 5.58 1.07
CA VAL A 32 -7.87 6.93 0.86
C VAL A 32 -6.85 7.22 1.95
N ILE A 33 -5.66 7.64 1.53
CA ILE A 33 -4.55 8.00 2.43
C ILE A 33 -4.13 9.43 2.13
N ASP A 34 -3.91 10.24 3.17
CA ASP A 34 -3.61 11.67 3.06
C ASP A 34 -2.39 11.95 2.17
N GLU A 35 -1.29 11.21 2.33
CA GLU A 35 -0.08 11.37 1.49
C GLU A 35 -0.11 10.52 0.21
N GLY A 36 -1.24 9.88 -0.11
CA GLY A 36 -1.38 8.98 -1.25
C GLY A 36 -0.73 7.60 -1.04
N PHE A 37 0.05 7.39 0.03
CA PHE A 37 0.59 6.07 0.38
C PHE A 37 0.79 5.91 1.89
N LYS A 38 0.78 4.67 2.38
CA LYS A 38 1.06 4.34 3.79
C LYS A 38 1.58 2.93 3.93
N PHE A 39 2.64 2.77 4.71
CA PHE A 39 3.08 1.47 5.22
C PHE A 39 2.35 1.09 6.51
N ASN A 40 1.87 -0.14 6.56
CA ASN A 40 1.24 -0.77 7.72
C ASN A 40 1.95 -2.10 8.03
N HIS A 41 1.58 -2.74 9.15
CA HIS A 41 2.06 -4.07 9.54
C HIS A 41 3.59 -4.14 9.48
N ARG A 42 4.25 -3.20 10.16
CA ARG A 42 5.73 -3.06 10.20
C ARG A 42 6.39 -3.03 8.82
N GLY A 43 5.76 -2.35 7.86
CA GLY A 43 6.28 -2.18 6.50
C GLY A 43 5.87 -3.27 5.53
N MET A 44 5.28 -4.39 5.98
CA MET A 44 4.91 -5.51 5.10
C MET A 44 3.71 -5.22 4.19
N VAL A 45 2.88 -4.23 4.52
CA VAL A 45 1.72 -3.84 3.70
C VAL A 45 1.86 -2.40 3.26
N LEU A 46 1.96 -2.17 1.96
CA LEU A 46 1.93 -0.84 1.36
C LEU A 46 0.54 -0.58 0.79
N THR A 47 -0.10 0.47 1.30
CA THR A 47 -1.32 1.04 0.69
C THR A 47 -0.92 2.20 -0.22
N VAL A 48 -1.43 2.23 -1.46
CA VAL A 48 -1.26 3.33 -2.42
C VAL A 48 -2.63 3.80 -2.92
N PHE A 49 -2.79 5.11 -3.08
CA PHE A 49 -3.98 5.76 -3.58
C PHE A 49 -3.60 6.82 -4.62
N SER A 50 -4.15 6.71 -5.83
CA SER A 50 -3.68 7.46 -7.01
C SER A 50 -4.64 8.56 -7.47
N CYS A 51 -5.59 8.96 -6.62
CA CYS A 51 -6.51 10.05 -6.90
C CYS A 51 -6.38 11.13 -5.82
N SER A 52 -5.86 12.30 -6.19
CA SER A 52 -5.75 13.46 -5.31
C SER A 52 -7.12 14.10 -5.14
N LYS A 53 -7.33 14.79 -4.01
CA LYS A 53 -8.57 15.53 -3.73
C LYS A 53 -9.81 14.65 -3.89
N TYR A 54 -9.73 13.39 -3.47
CA TYR A 54 -10.80 12.42 -3.66
C TYR A 54 -12.09 12.89 -2.99
N CYS A 55 -13.16 12.98 -3.76
CA CYS A 55 -14.43 13.57 -3.34
C CYS A 55 -14.30 14.98 -2.72
N GLY A 56 -13.33 15.79 -3.19
CA GLY A 56 -13.07 17.14 -2.68
C GLY A 56 -12.24 17.19 -1.40
N GLY A 57 -11.67 16.06 -0.95
CA GLY A 57 -10.83 15.98 0.25
C GLY A 57 -9.42 16.62 0.08
N PRO A 58 -8.59 16.61 1.12
CA PRO A 58 -7.25 17.18 1.08
C PRO A 58 -6.14 16.19 0.67
N ASN A 59 -6.48 14.93 0.36
CA ASN A 59 -5.47 13.90 0.14
C ASN A 59 -4.67 14.12 -1.16
N LYS A 60 -3.40 13.71 -1.16
CA LYS A 60 -2.52 13.64 -2.31
C LYS A 60 -2.69 12.30 -3.05
N ALA A 61 -2.04 12.19 -4.21
CA ALA A 61 -1.94 10.97 -4.98
C ALA A 61 -0.51 10.45 -5.02
N ALA A 62 -0.35 9.14 -5.09
CA ALA A 62 0.93 8.49 -5.32
C ALA A 62 0.81 7.35 -6.34
N ALA A 63 1.94 7.00 -6.93
CA ALA A 63 2.15 5.80 -7.73
C ALA A 63 3.33 5.00 -7.15
N ILE A 64 3.32 3.69 -7.40
CA ILE A 64 4.43 2.80 -7.02
C ILE A 64 5.13 2.34 -8.28
N MET A 65 6.45 2.45 -8.30
CA MET A 65 7.31 1.82 -9.29
C MET A 65 8.13 0.74 -8.61
N ILE A 66 8.14 -0.45 -9.19
CA ILE A 66 8.93 -1.58 -8.71
C ILE A 66 10.08 -1.76 -9.70
N GLU A 67 11.30 -1.64 -9.19
CA GLU A 67 12.52 -1.82 -9.97
C GLU A 67 13.27 -3.05 -9.44
N GLU A 68 14.03 -3.71 -10.29
CA GLU A 68 14.89 -4.83 -9.89
C GLU A 68 16.33 -4.54 -10.30
N TYR A 69 17.25 -4.65 -9.34
CA TYR A 69 18.69 -4.54 -9.57
C TYR A 69 19.40 -5.65 -8.79
N ASP A 70 20.31 -6.37 -9.42
CA ASP A 70 21.07 -7.48 -8.80
C ASP A 70 20.21 -8.49 -8.02
N ARG A 71 19.08 -8.90 -8.62
CA ARG A 71 18.07 -9.80 -8.01
C ARG A 71 17.45 -9.27 -6.71
N LYS A 72 17.52 -7.96 -6.47
CA LYS A 72 16.86 -7.28 -5.35
C LYS A 72 15.78 -6.35 -5.92
N GLY A 73 14.56 -6.53 -5.43
CA GLY A 73 13.44 -5.64 -5.74
C GLY A 73 13.47 -4.38 -4.88
N PHE A 74 13.29 -3.23 -5.50
CA PHE A 74 13.20 -1.92 -4.86
C PHE A 74 11.80 -1.35 -5.10
N ILE A 75 11.19 -0.85 -4.03
CA ILE A 75 9.90 -0.16 -4.10
C ILE A 75 10.20 1.34 -4.07
N LYS A 76 9.91 2.02 -5.18
CA LYS A 76 9.99 3.47 -5.30
C LYS A 76 8.59 4.06 -5.25
N ILE A 77 8.40 5.00 -4.34
CA ILE A 77 7.16 5.76 -4.22
C ILE A 77 7.32 7.06 -5.00
N ILE A 78 6.36 7.34 -5.88
CA ILE A 78 6.30 8.53 -6.69
C ILE A 78 5.11 9.35 -6.19
N SER A 79 5.37 10.47 -5.53
CA SER A 79 4.32 11.45 -5.24
C SER A 79 3.88 12.09 -6.54
N LEU A 80 2.56 12.14 -6.77
CA LEU A 80 1.99 12.76 -7.96
C LEU A 80 1.56 14.18 -7.57
N GLU A 81 2.22 15.17 -8.15
CA GLU A 81 1.82 16.57 -8.01
C GLU A 81 0.58 16.84 -8.88
N THR A 82 -0.41 17.54 -8.30
CA THR A 82 -1.69 17.88 -8.94
C THR A 82 -2.16 19.26 -8.51
#